data_AF-A0A3A8JBQ0-F1
#
_entry.id   AF-A0A3A8JBQ0-F1
#
_cell.length_a   1.000
_cell.length_b   1.000
_cell.length_c   1.000
_cell.angle_alpha   90.00
_cell.angle_beta   90.00
_cell.angle_gamma   90.00
#
_symmetry.space_group_name_H-M   'P 1'
#
loop_
_entity.id
_entity.type
_entity.pdbx_description
1 polymer ?
#
loop_
_entity_poly.entity_id
_entity_poly.type
_entity_poly.pdbx_seq_one_letter_code
_entity_poly.pdbx_strand_id
1 'polypeptide(L)'
;MGRMTTLARSIALLGLGAVFGGCAAKQAPPVQHYALGMSRAEYRDYAGAKASPCDAEPRWFQDELTAVNGLLARFIKETEQALDPKALEHPKQLALLEEGLRTLPPVLKVHEANLRALSSCGFRRSGAFPDLAQRGAALLTESKERMALGPQIQAAAALREAQKQWREQGPAREAKAKETWCPKPSKVGQPDLYFARQSPEGRTEWFFCDGHVVEKSGDAEPALLSPEGLSKADRRRVQAKKYLEAAQAYPAEEMDREPSAATLQKPAASESGSATGSEP
;
A
#
# COMPACT_ATOMS: atom_id res chain seq x y z
N MET A 1 54.00 -6.55 -47.90
CA MET A 1 54.13 -7.99 -48.25
C MET A 1 55.22 -8.58 -47.37
N GLY A 2 54.94 -9.68 -46.66
CA GLY A 2 55.91 -10.37 -45.81
C GLY A 2 55.30 -10.82 -44.48
N ARG A 3 54.91 -12.09 -44.41
CA ARG A 3 54.28 -12.77 -43.26
C ARG A 3 55.31 -13.19 -42.19
N MET A 4 54.83 -13.26 -40.95
CA MET A 4 55.07 -14.25 -39.87
C MET A 4 56.44 -14.95 -39.77
N THR A 5 57.03 -15.00 -38.57
CA THR A 5 56.99 -16.19 -37.67
C THR A 5 57.77 -16.01 -36.35
N THR A 6 57.07 -16.30 -35.24
CA THR A 6 57.46 -17.03 -33.99
C THR A 6 58.86 -16.95 -33.39
N LEU A 7 58.89 -16.72 -32.07
CA LEU A 7 59.49 -17.67 -31.12
C LEU A 7 58.93 -17.45 -29.69
N ALA A 8 58.13 -18.40 -29.26
CA ALA A 8 57.66 -18.57 -27.89
C ALA A 8 58.79 -19.11 -27.01
N ARG A 9 58.87 -18.62 -25.76
CA ARG A 9 59.62 -19.27 -24.69
C ARG A 9 58.74 -19.36 -23.44
N SER A 10 58.15 -20.54 -23.30
CA SER A 10 57.51 -21.03 -22.09
C SER A 10 58.59 -21.35 -21.05
N ILE A 11 58.54 -20.72 -19.88
CA ILE A 11 59.28 -21.15 -18.70
C ILE A 11 58.27 -21.72 -17.72
N ALA A 12 58.27 -23.05 -17.62
CA ALA A 12 57.63 -23.80 -16.56
C ALA A 12 58.57 -23.81 -15.35
N LEU A 13 58.08 -23.38 -14.19
CA LEU A 13 58.69 -23.65 -12.89
C LEU A 13 57.72 -24.51 -12.07
N LEU A 14 58.09 -25.79 -11.99
CA LEU A 14 57.56 -26.78 -11.07
C LEU A 14 58.22 -26.61 -9.70
N GLY A 15 57.39 -26.62 -8.66
CA GLY A 15 57.73 -27.29 -7.40
C GLY A 15 58.26 -26.42 -6.25
N LEU A 16 57.37 -26.11 -5.31
CA LEU A 16 57.63 -26.36 -3.89
C LEU A 16 56.29 -26.38 -3.13
N GLY A 17 55.88 -27.58 -2.75
CA GLY A 17 54.70 -27.82 -1.96
C GLY A 17 54.89 -27.31 -0.54
N ALA A 18 54.09 -26.32 -0.17
CA ALA A 18 53.68 -26.12 1.20
C ALA A 18 52.32 -26.79 1.36
N VAL A 19 52.32 -28.04 1.85
CA VAL A 19 51.11 -28.65 2.41
C VAL A 19 50.88 -27.94 3.74
N PHE A 20 50.28 -26.75 3.69
CA PHE A 20 49.56 -26.25 4.83
C PHE A 20 48.39 -27.20 5.02
N GLY A 21 48.53 -28.12 5.97
CA GLY A 21 47.40 -28.75 6.63
C GLY A 21 46.61 -27.69 7.39
N GLY A 22 46.04 -26.74 6.64
CA GLY A 22 44.98 -25.90 7.14
C GLY A 22 43.83 -26.84 7.41
N CYS A 23 43.35 -26.86 8.65
CA CYS A 23 41.95 -27.19 8.90
C CYS A 23 41.16 -26.52 7.79
N ALA A 24 40.52 -27.29 6.92
CA ALA A 24 39.58 -26.77 5.93
C ALA A 24 38.40 -26.22 6.74
N ALA A 25 38.60 -25.05 7.35
CA ALA A 25 37.56 -24.27 7.97
C ALA A 25 36.55 -24.08 6.84
N LYS A 26 35.36 -24.65 7.02
CA LYS A 26 34.26 -24.51 6.07
C LYS A 26 34.19 -23.04 5.71
N GLN A 27 34.37 -22.74 4.43
CA GLN A 27 34.42 -21.37 3.94
C GLN A 27 33.18 -20.63 4.44
N ALA A 28 33.38 -19.49 5.10
CA ALA A 28 32.28 -18.69 5.62
C ALA A 28 31.33 -18.33 4.46
N PRO A 29 30.00 -18.36 4.68
CA PRO A 29 29.04 -17.98 3.65
C PRO A 29 29.30 -16.56 3.13
N PRO A 30 28.93 -16.26 1.87
CA PRO A 30 29.07 -14.91 1.33
C PRO A 30 28.24 -13.92 2.14
N VAL A 31 28.80 -12.72 2.35
CA VAL A 31 28.09 -11.61 2.98
C VAL A 31 26.96 -11.16 2.07
N GLN A 32 25.77 -11.01 2.65
CA GLN A 32 24.62 -10.39 2.03
C GLN A 32 24.50 -8.97 2.56
N HIS A 33 24.18 -8.04 1.66
CA HIS A 33 23.92 -6.65 2.00
C HIS A 33 22.43 -6.39 1.87
N TYR A 34 21.86 -5.77 2.88
CA TYR A 34 20.47 -5.34 2.87
C TYR A 34 20.36 -3.88 3.29
N ALA A 35 19.48 -3.17 2.61
CA ALA A 35 19.16 -1.79 2.89
C ALA A 35 17.64 -1.65 2.98
N LEU A 36 17.19 -0.81 3.92
CA LEU A 36 15.79 -0.45 4.10
C LEU A 36 15.73 1.00 4.56
N GLY A 37 15.21 1.87 3.71
CA GLY A 37 15.32 3.33 3.90
C GLY A 37 16.78 3.76 4.09
N MET A 38 17.06 4.41 5.23
CA MET A 38 18.42 4.85 5.59
C MET A 38 19.23 3.80 6.37
N SER A 39 18.64 2.64 6.66
CA SER A 39 19.29 1.56 7.41
C SER A 39 20.02 0.61 6.48
N ARG A 40 21.17 0.08 6.92
CA ARG A 40 21.92 -0.94 6.21
C ARG A 40 22.36 -2.02 7.20
N ALA A 41 22.36 -3.27 6.75
CA ALA A 41 22.88 -4.39 7.50
C ALA A 41 23.66 -5.34 6.59
N GLU A 42 24.73 -5.89 7.13
CA GLU A 42 25.49 -6.98 6.52
C GLU A 42 25.25 -8.23 7.35
N TYR A 43 24.91 -9.34 6.69
CA TYR A 43 24.61 -10.59 7.36
C TYR A 43 24.94 -11.78 6.47
N ARG A 44 25.07 -12.97 7.06
CA ARG A 44 25.29 -14.22 6.34
C ARG A 44 24.13 -15.19 6.55
N ASP A 45 23.78 -15.92 5.51
CA ASP A 45 22.82 -17.03 5.59
C ASP A 45 23.54 -18.35 5.85
N TYR A 46 23.85 -18.61 7.13
CA TYR A 46 24.51 -19.83 7.56
C TYR A 46 23.65 -21.07 7.28
N ALA A 47 22.33 -20.97 7.48
CA ALA A 47 21.40 -22.07 7.26
C ALA A 47 21.33 -22.47 5.78
N GLY A 48 21.16 -21.50 4.88
CA GLY A 48 21.12 -21.73 3.43
C GLY A 48 22.43 -22.28 2.88
N ALA A 49 23.57 -21.86 3.43
CA ALA A 49 24.89 -22.36 3.06
C ALA A 49 25.26 -23.72 3.73
N LYS A 50 24.37 -24.29 4.56
CA LYS A 50 24.65 -25.50 5.38
C LYS A 50 25.92 -25.34 6.23
N ALA A 51 26.18 -24.10 6.66
CA ALA A 51 27.26 -23.72 7.55
C ALA A 51 26.74 -23.49 8.98
N SER A 52 27.65 -23.49 9.95
CA SER A 52 27.32 -23.16 11.34
C SER A 52 27.89 -21.78 11.68
N PRO A 53 27.11 -20.87 12.29
CA PRO A 53 27.68 -19.63 12.81
C PRO A 53 28.63 -19.89 13.99
N CYS A 54 28.60 -21.09 14.58
CA CYS A 54 29.53 -21.47 15.65
C CYS A 54 30.94 -21.78 15.13
N ASP A 55 31.08 -22.06 13.84
CA ASP A 55 32.36 -22.28 13.17
C ASP A 55 32.97 -20.96 12.64
N ALA A 56 32.21 -19.87 12.68
CA ALA A 56 32.65 -18.54 12.27
C ALA A 56 33.40 -17.82 13.40
N GLU A 57 34.17 -16.78 13.04
CA GLU A 57 34.76 -15.90 14.05
C GLU A 57 33.65 -15.24 14.88
N PRO A 58 33.65 -15.38 16.23
CA PRO A 58 32.58 -14.84 17.07
C PRO A 58 32.38 -13.34 16.86
N ARG A 59 33.47 -12.60 16.60
CA ARG A 59 33.41 -11.16 16.33
C ARG A 59 32.55 -10.83 15.11
N TRP A 60 32.72 -11.55 13.99
CA TRP A 60 31.91 -11.33 12.78
C TRP A 60 30.44 -11.60 13.05
N PHE A 61 30.14 -12.69 13.74
CA PHE A 61 28.75 -13.03 14.06
C PHE A 61 28.11 -12.00 15.01
N GLN A 62 28.88 -11.47 15.97
CA GLN A 62 28.44 -10.38 16.84
C GLN A 62 28.11 -9.11 16.03
N ASP A 63 28.97 -8.73 15.09
CA ASP A 63 28.79 -7.55 14.23
C ASP A 63 27.55 -7.71 13.35
N GLU A 64 27.33 -8.89 12.77
CA GLU A 64 26.13 -9.21 11.97
C GLU A 64 24.84 -9.10 12.79
N LEU A 65 24.80 -9.70 13.99
CA LEU A 65 23.63 -9.61 14.88
C LEU A 65 23.37 -8.16 15.29
N THR A 66 24.42 -7.39 15.56
CA THR A 66 24.31 -5.97 15.90
C THR A 66 23.75 -5.15 14.74
N ALA A 67 24.23 -5.39 13.52
CA ALA A 67 23.77 -4.68 12.32
C ALA A 67 22.30 -4.95 12.03
N VAL A 68 21.88 -6.22 12.06
CA VAL A 68 20.47 -6.59 11.83
C VAL A 68 19.57 -6.07 12.96
N ASN A 69 19.98 -6.19 14.23
CA ASN A 69 19.24 -5.61 15.36
C ASN A 69 19.07 -4.09 15.20
N GLY A 70 20.11 -3.38 14.78
CA GLY A 70 20.05 -1.94 14.53
C GLY A 70 19.06 -1.59 13.41
N LEU A 71 19.06 -2.36 12.34
CA LEU A 71 18.12 -2.19 11.23
C LEU A 71 16.67 -2.42 11.66
N LEU A 72 16.39 -3.51 12.40
CA LEU A 72 15.03 -3.82 12.87
C LEU A 72 14.51 -2.77 13.85
N ALA A 73 15.34 -2.35 14.82
CA ALA A 73 14.97 -1.31 15.78
C ALA A 73 14.63 0.01 15.07
N ARG A 74 15.39 0.35 14.02
CA ARG A 74 15.14 1.55 13.23
C ARG A 74 13.87 1.44 12.39
N PHE A 75 13.64 0.29 11.75
CA PHE A 75 12.40 0.02 11.03
C PHE A 75 11.17 0.18 11.93
N ILE A 76 11.18 -0.43 13.12
CA ILE A 76 10.07 -0.33 14.09
C ILE A 76 9.82 1.14 14.47
N LYS A 77 10.89 1.87 14.80
CA LYS A 77 10.81 3.29 15.19
C LYS A 77 10.31 4.19 14.05
N GLU A 78 10.85 4.03 12.86
CA GLU A 78 10.51 4.87 11.70
C GLU A 78 9.13 4.54 11.11
N THR A 79 8.50 3.44 11.51
CA THR A 79 7.14 3.06 11.11
C THR A 79 6.13 3.15 12.24
N GLU A 80 6.51 3.71 13.40
CA GLU A 80 5.70 3.72 14.61
C GLU A 80 4.32 4.38 14.39
N GLN A 81 4.29 5.48 13.64
CA GLN A 81 3.11 6.28 13.37
C GLN A 81 2.50 6.02 11.98
N ALA A 82 2.88 4.93 11.30
CA ALA A 82 2.32 4.57 9.99
C ALA A 82 0.79 4.33 10.01
N LEU A 83 0.19 4.19 11.20
CA LEU A 83 -1.26 4.12 11.39
C LEU A 83 -1.92 5.49 11.57
N ASP A 84 -1.16 6.54 11.87
CA ASP A 84 -1.70 7.88 12.11
C ASP A 84 -1.74 8.69 10.81
N PRO A 85 -2.94 8.88 10.21
CA PRO A 85 -3.08 9.64 8.98
C PRO A 85 -2.68 11.12 9.11
N LYS A 86 -2.61 11.65 10.34
CA LYS A 86 -2.32 13.06 10.63
C LYS A 86 -0.85 13.31 10.99
N ALA A 87 -0.04 12.27 11.13
CA ALA A 87 1.38 12.43 11.42
C ALA A 87 2.10 13.13 10.26
N LEU A 88 2.97 14.09 10.58
CA LEU A 88 3.69 14.91 9.59
C LEU A 88 4.51 14.04 8.60
N GLU A 89 5.14 12.99 9.12
CA GLU A 89 6.01 12.10 8.35
C GLU A 89 5.27 10.89 7.78
N HIS A 90 3.94 10.81 7.92
CA HIS A 90 3.14 9.66 7.53
C HIS A 90 3.45 9.12 6.12
N PRO A 91 3.54 9.96 5.06
CA PRO A 91 3.86 9.45 3.71
C PRO A 91 5.19 8.71 3.65
N LYS A 92 6.22 9.19 4.38
CA LYS A 92 7.54 8.54 4.41
C LYS A 92 7.50 7.25 5.22
N GLN A 93 6.79 7.24 6.35
CA GLN A 93 6.64 6.05 7.19
C GLN A 93 5.86 4.95 6.47
N LEU A 94 4.82 5.32 5.72
CA LEU A 94 4.05 4.41 4.90
C LEU A 94 4.91 3.79 3.79
N ALA A 95 5.66 4.61 3.05
CA ALA A 95 6.57 4.12 2.01
C ALA A 95 7.62 3.16 2.57
N LEU A 96 8.20 3.47 3.74
CA LEU A 96 9.15 2.58 4.42
C LEU A 96 8.51 1.26 4.86
N LEU A 97 7.28 1.31 5.36
CA LEU A 97 6.53 0.11 5.72
C LEU A 97 6.25 -0.76 4.48
N GLU A 98 5.82 -0.17 3.37
CA GLU A 98 5.58 -0.87 2.11
C GLU A 98 6.85 -1.52 1.55
N GLU A 99 7.97 -0.80 1.59
CA GLU A 99 9.28 -1.35 1.22
C GLU A 99 9.64 -2.53 2.14
N GLY A 100 9.46 -2.37 3.45
CA GLY A 100 9.71 -3.40 4.46
C GLY A 100 8.87 -4.66 4.25
N LEU A 101 7.56 -4.53 4.01
CA LEU A 101 6.67 -5.66 3.72
C LEU A 101 7.14 -6.50 2.54
N ARG A 102 7.69 -5.85 1.51
CA ARG A 102 8.16 -6.51 0.29
C ARG A 102 9.53 -7.16 0.47
N THR A 103 10.44 -6.53 1.23
CA THR A 103 11.87 -6.85 1.16
C THR A 103 12.47 -7.41 2.45
N LEU A 104 11.86 -7.15 3.61
CA LEU A 104 12.35 -7.58 4.93
C LEU A 104 12.13 -9.07 5.25
N PRO A 105 11.09 -9.78 4.76
CA PRO A 105 10.81 -11.16 5.17
C PRO A 105 11.97 -12.16 5.01
N PRO A 106 12.74 -12.16 3.89
CA PRO A 106 13.92 -13.03 3.76
C PRO A 106 14.98 -12.76 4.83
N VAL A 107 15.23 -11.49 5.17
CA VAL A 107 16.20 -11.07 6.19
C VAL A 107 15.78 -11.56 7.57
N LEU A 108 14.50 -11.41 7.92
CA LEU A 108 13.97 -11.89 9.20
C LEU A 108 14.11 -13.41 9.35
N LYS A 109 13.89 -14.15 8.26
CA LYS A 109 14.06 -15.60 8.25
C LYS A 109 15.50 -16.01 8.52
N VAL A 110 16.47 -15.35 7.87
CA VAL A 110 17.90 -15.61 8.09
C VAL A 110 18.30 -15.22 9.52
N HIS A 111 17.86 -14.05 9.99
CA HIS A 111 18.18 -13.58 11.34
C HIS A 111 17.59 -14.51 12.42
N GLU A 112 16.36 -14.99 12.25
CA GLU A 112 15.75 -15.98 13.15
C GLU A 112 16.55 -17.29 13.17
N ALA A 113 16.97 -17.79 12.00
CA ALA A 113 17.79 -18.99 11.91
C ALA A 113 19.15 -18.81 12.60
N ASN A 114 19.78 -17.65 12.42
CA ASN A 114 21.05 -17.29 13.03
C ASN A 114 20.92 -17.20 14.57
N LEU A 115 19.89 -16.53 15.09
CA LEU A 115 19.61 -16.48 16.53
C LEU A 115 19.34 -17.87 17.12
N ARG A 116 18.62 -18.73 16.40
CA ARG A 116 18.41 -20.12 16.83
C ARG A 116 19.72 -20.89 16.88
N ALA A 117 20.57 -20.75 15.86
CA ALA A 117 21.87 -21.41 15.80
C ALA A 117 22.86 -20.91 16.87
N LEU A 118 22.77 -19.65 17.31
CA LEU A 118 23.56 -19.14 18.44
C LEU A 118 23.40 -20.01 19.70
N SER A 119 22.22 -20.61 19.91
CA SER A 119 21.95 -21.43 21.10
C SER A 119 22.84 -22.69 21.21
N SER A 120 23.40 -23.17 20.10
CA SER A 120 24.33 -24.31 20.06
C SER A 120 25.80 -23.89 20.10
N CYS A 121 26.12 -22.60 20.08
CA CYS A 121 27.49 -22.12 20.06
C CYS A 121 28.12 -22.09 21.47
N GLY A 122 29.39 -22.48 21.56
CA GLY A 122 30.14 -22.49 22.83
C GLY A 122 30.30 -21.08 23.45
N PHE A 123 30.34 -20.05 22.61
CA PHE A 123 30.48 -18.64 23.02
C PHE A 123 29.16 -17.94 23.34
N ARG A 124 28.00 -18.63 23.27
CA ARG A 124 26.67 -18.01 23.43
C ARG A 124 26.45 -17.27 24.75
N ARG A 125 27.20 -17.61 25.79
CA ARG A 125 27.14 -17.01 27.13
C ARG A 125 28.23 -15.96 27.38
N SER A 126 29.05 -15.68 26.38
CA SER A 126 30.21 -14.80 26.49
C SER A 126 29.93 -13.44 25.85
N GLY A 127 30.58 -12.39 26.35
CA GLY A 127 30.50 -11.05 25.78
C GLY A 127 29.05 -10.54 25.65
N ALA A 128 28.75 -9.92 24.51
CA ALA A 128 27.44 -9.31 24.25
C ALA A 128 26.38 -10.29 23.69
N PHE A 129 26.72 -11.56 23.48
CA PHE A 129 25.81 -12.53 22.84
C PHE A 129 24.48 -12.74 23.57
N PRO A 130 24.41 -12.83 24.92
CA PRO A 130 23.14 -12.96 25.62
C PRO A 130 22.19 -11.80 25.33
N ASP A 131 22.68 -10.56 25.43
CA ASP A 131 21.89 -9.36 25.23
C ASP A 131 21.49 -9.18 23.76
N LEU A 132 22.41 -9.46 22.82
CA LEU A 132 22.13 -9.43 21.39
C LEU A 132 21.07 -10.45 20.99
N ALA A 133 21.11 -11.64 21.59
CA ALA A 133 20.15 -12.70 21.33
C ALA A 133 18.75 -12.33 21.85
N GLN A 134 18.67 -11.87 23.10
CA GLN A 134 17.42 -11.44 23.71
C GLN A 134 16.79 -10.28 22.95
N ARG A 135 17.59 -9.25 22.65
CA ARG A 135 17.13 -8.07 21.90
C ARG A 135 16.73 -8.44 20.47
N GLY A 136 17.50 -9.28 19.79
CA GLY A 136 17.17 -9.72 18.43
C GLY A 136 15.85 -10.49 18.37
N ALA A 137 15.59 -11.37 19.35
CA ALA A 137 14.33 -12.09 19.43
C ALA A 137 13.12 -11.15 19.66
N ALA A 138 13.27 -10.14 20.52
CA ALA A 138 12.24 -9.11 20.73
C ALA A 138 11.98 -8.32 19.45
N LEU A 139 13.04 -7.79 18.82
CA LEU A 139 12.94 -7.02 17.58
C LEU A 139 12.35 -7.82 16.41
N LEU A 140 12.65 -9.11 16.30
CA LEU A 140 12.04 -10.00 15.31
C LEU A 140 10.52 -10.08 15.50
N THR A 141 10.08 -10.22 16.76
CA THR A 141 8.66 -10.32 17.11
C THR A 141 7.96 -9.00 16.75
N GLU A 142 8.47 -7.88 17.25
CA GLU A 142 7.92 -6.55 16.98
C GLU A 142 7.90 -6.21 15.48
N SER A 143 8.95 -6.58 14.73
CA SER A 143 9.00 -6.36 13.28
C SER A 143 7.93 -7.17 12.55
N LYS A 144 7.72 -8.45 12.94
CA LYS A 144 6.66 -9.30 12.37
C LYS A 144 5.27 -8.74 12.69
N GLU A 145 5.04 -8.29 13.92
CA GLU A 145 3.79 -7.65 14.33
C GLU A 145 3.54 -6.37 13.54
N ARG A 146 4.56 -5.50 13.39
CA ARG A 146 4.46 -4.29 12.58
C ARG A 146 4.10 -4.59 11.13
N MET A 147 4.72 -5.60 10.53
CA MET A 147 4.40 -6.04 9.17
C MET A 147 3.00 -6.66 9.06
N ALA A 148 2.50 -7.33 10.11
CA ALA A 148 1.14 -7.87 10.10
C ALA A 148 0.07 -6.77 10.01
N LEU A 149 0.39 -5.54 10.45
CA LEU A 149 -0.47 -4.35 10.28
C LEU A 149 -0.42 -3.79 8.85
N GLY A 150 0.56 -4.19 8.04
CA GLY A 150 0.79 -3.68 6.69
C GLY A 150 -0.44 -3.67 5.78
N PRO A 151 -1.15 -4.79 5.61
CA PRO A 151 -2.35 -4.85 4.78
C PRO A 151 -3.46 -3.89 5.23
N GLN A 152 -3.65 -3.74 6.54
CA GLN A 152 -4.64 -2.81 7.10
C GLN A 152 -4.27 -1.36 6.78
N ILE A 153 -2.99 -1.02 6.93
CA ILE A 153 -2.46 0.32 6.65
C ILE A 153 -2.59 0.66 5.16
N GLN A 154 -2.24 -0.28 4.28
CA GLN A 154 -2.40 -0.13 2.82
C GLN A 154 -3.86 0.07 2.43
N ALA A 155 -4.78 -0.74 2.97
CA ALA A 155 -6.21 -0.59 2.71
C ALA A 155 -6.74 0.78 3.17
N ALA A 156 -6.31 1.25 4.33
CA ALA A 156 -6.70 2.57 4.85
C ALA A 156 -6.09 3.74 4.04
N ALA A 157 -4.87 3.57 3.49
CA ALA A 157 -4.26 4.54 2.59
C ALA A 157 -5.00 4.61 1.24
N ALA A 158 -5.27 3.45 0.63
CA ALA A 158 -6.02 3.34 -0.61
C ALA A 158 -7.43 3.94 -0.46
N LEU A 159 -8.10 3.69 0.67
CA LEU A 159 -9.40 4.30 0.96
C LEU A 159 -9.34 5.82 0.99
N ARG A 160 -8.37 6.41 1.70
CA ARG A 160 -8.23 7.87 1.78
C ARG A 160 -7.95 8.50 0.42
N GLU A 161 -7.11 7.85 -0.40
CA GLU A 161 -6.83 8.33 -1.76
C GLU A 161 -8.07 8.24 -2.65
N ALA A 162 -8.83 7.13 -2.59
CA ALA A 162 -10.08 7.00 -3.33
C ALA A 162 -11.11 8.06 -2.92
N GLN A 163 -11.24 8.33 -1.62
CA GLN A 163 -12.12 9.39 -1.10
C GLN A 163 -11.67 10.78 -1.56
N LYS A 164 -10.37 11.04 -1.57
CA LYS A 164 -9.81 12.30 -2.09
C LYS A 164 -10.14 12.46 -3.58
N GLN A 165 -9.87 11.45 -4.39
CA GLN A 165 -10.18 11.46 -5.82
C GLN A 165 -11.68 11.62 -6.08
N TRP A 166 -12.51 10.95 -5.28
CA TRP A 166 -13.97 11.10 -5.35
C TRP A 166 -14.40 12.55 -5.14
N ARG A 167 -13.86 13.25 -4.13
CA ARG A 167 -14.13 14.68 -3.88
C ARG A 167 -13.63 15.56 -5.02
N GLU A 168 -12.39 15.39 -5.44
CA GLU A 168 -11.75 16.20 -6.49
C GLU A 168 -12.46 16.06 -7.84
N GLN A 169 -12.92 14.85 -8.18
CA GLN A 169 -13.61 14.57 -9.44
C GLN A 169 -15.13 14.83 -9.36
N GLY A 170 -15.67 15.20 -8.20
CA GLY A 170 -17.10 15.41 -7.97
C GLY A 170 -17.77 16.36 -8.98
N PRO A 171 -17.22 17.58 -9.20
CA PRO A 171 -17.78 18.52 -10.17
C PRO A 171 -17.75 17.98 -11.61
N ALA A 172 -16.70 17.24 -11.98
CA ALA A 172 -16.58 16.66 -13.32
C ALA A 172 -17.60 15.52 -13.53
N ARG A 173 -17.85 14.68 -12.52
CA ARG A 173 -18.88 13.63 -12.57
C ARG A 173 -20.28 14.23 -12.74
N GLU A 174 -20.59 15.27 -11.97
CA GLU A 174 -21.86 15.99 -12.05
C GLU A 174 -22.06 16.66 -13.42
N ALA A 175 -21.05 17.38 -13.92
CA ALA A 175 -21.10 18.02 -15.24
C ALA A 175 -21.30 16.99 -16.36
N LYS A 176 -20.55 15.88 -16.32
CA LYS A 176 -20.69 14.79 -17.29
C LYS A 176 -22.08 14.15 -17.24
N ALA A 177 -22.64 13.94 -16.05
CA ALA A 177 -24.00 13.42 -15.89
C ALA A 177 -25.03 14.38 -16.48
N LYS A 178 -24.87 15.69 -16.24
CA LYS A 178 -25.73 16.72 -16.83
C LYS A 178 -25.68 16.73 -18.35
N GLU A 179 -24.50 16.67 -18.94
CA GLU A 179 -24.32 16.61 -20.40
C GLU A 179 -24.97 15.36 -21.01
N THR A 180 -24.87 14.23 -20.31
CA THR A 180 -25.38 12.93 -20.78
C THR A 180 -26.90 12.85 -20.72
N TRP A 181 -27.49 13.28 -19.60
CA TRP A 181 -28.92 13.06 -19.31
C TRP A 181 -29.80 14.29 -19.55
N CYS A 182 -29.22 15.49 -19.67
CA CYS A 182 -29.93 16.74 -19.97
C CYS A 182 -29.49 17.35 -21.32
N PRO A 183 -29.56 16.63 -22.46
CA PRO A 183 -29.02 17.10 -23.74
C PRO A 183 -29.82 18.25 -24.38
N LYS A 184 -31.04 18.51 -23.89
CA LYS A 184 -31.93 19.57 -24.38
C LYS A 184 -32.28 20.50 -23.21
N PRO A 185 -32.56 21.79 -23.47
CA PRO A 185 -33.06 22.68 -22.44
C PRO A 185 -34.39 22.16 -21.88
N SER A 186 -34.38 21.74 -20.61
CA SER A 186 -35.55 21.21 -19.92
C SER A 186 -36.58 22.30 -19.65
N LYS A 187 -37.86 21.92 -19.71
CA LYS A 187 -38.96 22.83 -19.37
C LYS A 187 -39.14 22.85 -17.85
N VAL A 188 -39.29 24.03 -17.27
CA VAL A 188 -39.56 24.18 -15.83
C VAL A 188 -40.84 23.41 -15.45
N GLY A 189 -40.74 22.60 -14.39
CA GLY A 189 -41.84 21.75 -13.91
C GLY A 189 -41.75 20.29 -14.37
N GLN A 190 -40.68 19.92 -15.09
CA GLN A 190 -40.37 18.53 -15.44
C GLN A 190 -39.30 17.98 -14.48
N PRO A 191 -39.64 16.98 -13.64
CA PRO A 191 -38.71 16.44 -12.65
C PRO A 191 -37.76 15.40 -13.26
N ASP A 192 -37.08 15.77 -14.35
CA ASP A 192 -36.08 14.91 -15.00
C ASP A 192 -34.79 14.95 -14.19
N LEU A 193 -34.50 13.89 -13.46
CA LEU A 193 -33.35 13.76 -12.56
C LEU A 193 -32.13 13.23 -13.33
N TYR A 194 -30.97 13.87 -13.18
CA TYR A 194 -29.74 13.46 -13.89
C TYR A 194 -28.60 13.02 -13.00
N PHE A 195 -28.61 13.42 -11.73
CA PHE A 195 -27.55 13.11 -10.79
C PHE A 195 -28.11 13.09 -9.36
N ALA A 196 -27.58 12.22 -8.51
CA ALA A 196 -27.85 12.24 -7.09
C ALA A 196 -26.55 11.97 -6.32
N ARG A 197 -26.36 12.66 -5.20
CA ARG A 197 -25.17 12.54 -4.35
C ARG A 197 -25.57 12.34 -2.90
N GLN A 198 -24.85 11.47 -2.21
CA GLN A 198 -24.89 11.38 -0.75
C GLN A 198 -23.53 11.81 -0.19
N SER A 199 -23.55 12.90 0.57
CA SER A 199 -22.37 13.42 1.25
C SER A 199 -22.03 12.57 2.49
N PRO A 200 -20.75 12.57 2.92
CA PRO A 200 -20.32 11.84 4.12
C PRO A 200 -21.10 12.22 5.39
N GLU A 201 -21.60 13.45 5.47
CA GLU A 201 -22.36 14.00 6.60
C GLU A 201 -23.84 13.54 6.60
N GLY A 202 -24.25 12.70 5.64
CA GLY A 202 -25.63 12.19 5.53
C GLY A 202 -26.58 13.12 4.78
N ARG A 203 -26.08 14.21 4.19
CA ARG A 203 -26.85 15.05 3.26
C ARG A 203 -27.00 14.35 1.91
N THR A 204 -28.22 14.23 1.44
CA THR A 204 -28.54 13.67 0.13
C THR A 204 -29.12 14.76 -0.76
N GLU A 205 -28.62 14.84 -1.99
CA GLU A 205 -29.04 15.82 -3.00
C GLU A 205 -29.42 15.10 -4.28
N TRP A 206 -30.55 15.48 -4.86
CA TRP A 206 -31.00 15.02 -6.17
C TRP A 206 -31.12 16.21 -7.10
N PHE A 207 -30.40 16.18 -8.21
CA PHE A 207 -30.28 17.27 -9.16
C PHE A 207 -31.15 17.01 -10.39
N PHE A 208 -31.93 18.02 -10.76
CA PHE A 208 -32.88 17.96 -11.87
C PHE A 208 -32.41 18.82 -13.05
N CYS A 209 -32.72 18.38 -14.27
CA CYS A 209 -32.26 19.02 -15.49
C CYS A 209 -32.77 20.46 -15.66
N ASP A 210 -33.89 20.81 -15.01
CA ASP A 210 -34.44 22.17 -15.01
C ASP A 210 -33.83 23.08 -13.92
N GLY A 211 -32.81 22.61 -13.21
CA GLY A 211 -32.05 23.36 -12.22
C GLY A 211 -32.59 23.28 -10.79
N HIS A 212 -33.68 22.55 -10.54
CA HIS A 212 -34.12 22.28 -9.17
C HIS A 212 -33.22 21.25 -8.49
N VAL A 213 -33.21 21.30 -7.16
CA VAL A 213 -32.51 20.34 -6.31
C VAL A 213 -33.46 19.91 -5.20
N VAL A 214 -33.62 18.60 -4.99
CA VAL A 214 -34.20 18.11 -3.74
C VAL A 214 -33.06 17.83 -2.77
N GLU A 215 -33.18 18.28 -1.53
CA GLU A 215 -32.20 18.05 -0.48
C GLU A 215 -32.85 17.33 0.71
N LYS A 216 -32.16 16.34 1.27
CA LYS A 216 -32.50 15.70 2.54
C LYS A 216 -31.27 15.72 3.45
N SER A 217 -31.37 16.34 4.61
CA SER A 217 -30.30 16.37 5.61
C SER A 217 -30.65 15.47 6.80
N GLY A 218 -29.91 14.38 6.98
CA GLY A 218 -30.17 13.42 8.06
C GLY A 218 -31.58 12.83 8.02
N ASP A 219 -32.29 12.89 9.15
CA ASP A 219 -33.67 12.41 9.30
C ASP A 219 -34.75 13.46 8.95
N ALA A 220 -34.35 14.67 8.51
CA ALA A 220 -35.30 15.70 8.11
C ALA A 220 -36.10 15.29 6.86
N GLU A 221 -37.28 15.88 6.71
CA GLU A 221 -38.07 15.71 5.48
C GLU A 221 -37.34 16.33 4.28
N PRO A 222 -37.35 15.66 3.10
CA PRO A 222 -36.73 16.22 1.91
C PRO A 222 -37.43 17.51 1.47
N ALA A 223 -36.65 18.53 1.12
CA ALA A 223 -37.15 19.82 0.67
C ALA A 223 -36.75 20.09 -0.78
N LEU A 224 -37.65 20.69 -1.55
CA LEU A 224 -37.38 21.16 -2.90
C LEU A 224 -36.78 22.57 -2.85
N LEU A 225 -35.58 22.72 -3.39
CA LEU A 225 -34.90 23.98 -3.64
C LEU A 225 -35.09 24.35 -5.12
N SER A 226 -35.63 25.54 -5.35
CA SER A 226 -35.85 26.07 -6.70
C SER A 226 -34.72 27.00 -7.11
N PRO A 227 -34.31 27.01 -8.39
CA PRO A 227 -33.28 27.92 -8.87
C PRO A 227 -33.72 29.38 -8.73
N GLU A 228 -32.74 30.27 -8.56
CA GLU A 228 -32.98 31.70 -8.49
C GLU A 228 -33.50 32.24 -9.83
N GLY A 229 -34.25 33.36 -9.80
CA GLY A 229 -34.70 34.04 -11.01
C GLY A 229 -35.92 33.44 -11.72
N LEU A 230 -36.57 32.40 -11.16
CA LEU A 230 -37.82 31.86 -11.74
C LEU A 230 -38.92 32.92 -11.84
N SER A 231 -39.53 33.01 -13.03
CA SER A 231 -40.70 33.86 -13.27
C SER A 231 -41.92 33.40 -12.47
N LYS A 232 -42.89 34.29 -12.22
CA LYS A 232 -44.14 33.93 -11.55
C LYS A 232 -44.92 32.84 -12.30
N ALA A 233 -44.82 32.80 -13.63
CA ALA A 233 -45.46 31.77 -14.44
C ALA A 233 -44.78 30.41 -14.25
N ASP A 234 -43.45 30.38 -14.20
CA ASP A 234 -42.69 29.15 -14.02
C ASP A 234 -42.84 28.58 -12.61
N ARG A 235 -42.85 29.43 -11.57
CA ARG A 235 -43.13 28.99 -10.19
C ARG A 235 -44.47 28.28 -10.03
N ARG A 236 -45.49 28.65 -10.84
CA ARG A 236 -46.80 27.98 -10.83
C ARG A 236 -46.79 26.61 -11.49
N ARG A 237 -45.80 26.33 -12.35
CA ARG A 237 -45.62 25.04 -13.01
C ARG A 237 -44.88 24.03 -12.13
N VAL A 238 -44.06 24.51 -11.21
CA VAL A 238 -43.32 23.68 -10.24
C VAL A 238 -44.30 23.05 -9.26
N GLN A 239 -44.37 21.72 -9.26
CA GLN A 239 -45.18 20.93 -8.33
C GLN A 239 -44.25 20.15 -7.40
N ALA A 240 -44.03 20.65 -6.18
CA ALA A 240 -43.04 20.09 -5.25
C ALA A 240 -43.17 18.57 -5.06
N LYS A 241 -44.40 18.06 -4.92
CA LYS A 241 -44.68 16.62 -4.77
C LYS A 241 -44.03 15.76 -5.86
N LYS A 242 -44.05 16.22 -7.13
CA LYS A 242 -43.48 15.46 -8.25
C LYS A 242 -41.96 15.31 -8.15
N TYR A 243 -41.27 16.36 -7.71
CA TYR A 243 -39.82 16.31 -7.50
C TYR A 243 -39.46 15.41 -6.32
N LEU A 244 -40.24 15.50 -5.23
CA LEU A 244 -40.04 14.64 -4.05
C LEU A 244 -40.27 13.16 -4.39
N GLU A 245 -41.31 12.84 -5.16
CA GLU A 245 -41.60 11.49 -5.65
C GLU A 245 -40.47 10.98 -6.57
N ALA A 246 -40.00 11.81 -7.51
CA ALA A 246 -38.89 11.45 -8.40
C ALA A 246 -37.58 11.21 -7.63
N ALA A 247 -37.28 12.02 -6.62
CA ALA A 247 -36.13 11.84 -5.74
C ALA A 247 -36.23 10.52 -4.93
N GLN A 248 -37.41 10.19 -4.42
CA GLN A 248 -37.64 8.93 -3.69
C GLN A 248 -37.54 7.69 -4.57
N ALA A 249 -37.91 7.81 -5.85
CA ALA A 249 -37.85 6.71 -6.81
C ALA A 249 -36.44 6.47 -7.38
N TYR A 250 -35.47 7.33 -7.08
CA TYR A 250 -34.12 7.22 -7.62
C TYR A 250 -33.36 6.00 -7.04
N PRO A 251 -32.74 5.15 -7.87
CA PRO A 251 -32.01 3.97 -7.40
C PRO A 251 -30.85 4.34 -6.47
N ALA A 252 -30.82 3.72 -5.29
CA ALA A 252 -29.81 3.99 -4.28
C ALA A 252 -28.39 3.59 -4.74
N GLU A 253 -28.30 2.61 -5.63
CA GLU A 253 -27.08 2.08 -6.22
C GLU A 253 -26.43 3.01 -7.26
N GLU A 254 -27.20 3.91 -7.88
CA GLU A 254 -26.70 4.87 -8.89
C GLU A 254 -26.23 6.18 -8.25
N MET A 255 -26.49 6.38 -6.96
CA MET A 255 -26.09 7.58 -6.25
C MET A 255 -24.56 7.71 -6.16
N ASP A 256 -24.05 8.91 -6.44
CA ASP A 256 -22.67 9.28 -6.19
C ASP A 256 -22.40 9.28 -4.68
N ARG A 257 -21.63 8.29 -4.21
CA ARG A 257 -21.30 8.09 -2.80
C ARG A 257 -19.80 8.07 -2.61
N GLU A 258 -19.36 8.64 -1.50
CA GLU A 258 -17.97 8.52 -1.09
C GLU A 258 -17.59 7.03 -0.92
N PRO A 259 -16.44 6.59 -1.48
CA PRO A 259 -15.97 5.23 -1.31
C PRO A 259 -15.82 4.85 0.17
N SER A 260 -16.23 3.63 0.48
CA SER A 260 -16.05 2.96 1.77
C SER A 260 -15.12 1.75 1.62
N ALA A 261 -14.67 1.19 2.75
CA ALA A 261 -13.88 -0.04 2.75
C ALA A 261 -14.61 -1.19 2.02
N ALA A 262 -15.94 -1.28 2.15
CA ALA A 262 -16.75 -2.31 1.50
C ALA A 262 -16.83 -2.12 -0.03
N THR A 263 -16.90 -0.87 -0.51
CA THR A 263 -17.00 -0.60 -1.96
C THR A 263 -15.67 -0.77 -2.68
N LEU A 264 -14.53 -0.64 -2.00
CA LEU A 264 -13.20 -0.87 -2.59
C LEU A 264 -12.83 -2.34 -2.70
N GLN A 265 -13.41 -3.22 -1.88
CA GLN A 265 -13.17 -4.66 -1.92
C GLN A 265 -14.07 -5.40 -2.91
N LYS A 266 -15.18 -4.77 -3.33
CA LYS A 266 -16.06 -5.31 -4.37
C LYS A 266 -15.43 -4.99 -5.73
N PRO A 267 -15.05 -5.97 -6.56
CA PRO A 267 -14.69 -5.70 -7.94
C PRO A 267 -15.84 -4.95 -8.60
N ALA A 268 -15.55 -3.89 -9.35
CA ALA A 268 -16.53 -3.22 -10.18
C ALA A 268 -17.23 -4.30 -11.02
N ALA A 269 -18.50 -4.57 -10.71
CA ALA A 269 -19.31 -5.45 -11.52
C ALA A 269 -19.37 -4.82 -12.91
N SER A 270 -19.00 -5.61 -13.90
CA SER A 270 -18.86 -5.24 -15.29
C SER A 270 -19.99 -4.32 -15.75
N GLU A 271 -19.63 -3.12 -16.22
CA GLU A 271 -20.35 -2.45 -17.30
C GLU A 271 -20.22 -3.33 -18.56
N SER A 272 -20.94 -4.44 -18.59
CA SER A 272 -21.24 -5.14 -19.85
C SER A 272 -22.51 -4.52 -20.39
N GLY A 273 -22.34 -3.55 -21.28
CA GLY A 273 -23.41 -3.01 -22.09
C GLY A 273 -24.18 -4.12 -22.78
N SER A 274 -25.43 -4.29 -22.39
CA SER A 274 -26.44 -4.94 -23.23
C SER A 274 -26.76 -3.98 -24.39
N ALA A 275 -26.14 -4.23 -25.53
CA ALA A 275 -26.60 -3.71 -26.80
C ALA A 275 -26.43 -4.77 -27.89
N THR A 276 -27.38 -4.76 -28.83
CA THR A 276 -27.62 -5.67 -29.97
C THR A 276 -28.41 -6.94 -29.63
N GLY A 277 -29.57 -7.20 -30.22
CA GLY A 277 -30.36 -6.44 -31.20
C GLY A 277 -31.60 -7.26 -31.55
N SER A 278 -32.76 -6.61 -31.59
CA SER A 278 -33.97 -7.17 -32.16
C SER A 278 -34.52 -6.16 -33.15
N GLU A 279 -34.52 -6.53 -34.42
CA GLU A 279 -35.34 -5.96 -35.47
C GLU A 279 -35.27 -6.89 -36.69
N PRO A 280 -36.27 -6.87 -37.57
CA PRO A 280 -37.65 -7.33 -37.37
C PRO A 280 -37.92 -8.71 -38.02
#